data_AF-A0A7C5IJG6-F1
#
_entry.id   AF-A0A7C5IJG6-F1
#
_cell.length_a   1.000
_cell.length_b   1.000
_cell.length_c   1.000
_cell.angle_alpha   90.00
_cell.angle_beta   90.00
_cell.angle_gamma   90.00
#
_symmetry.space_group_name_H-M   'P 1'
#
loop_
_entity.id
_entity.type
_entity.pdbx_description
1 polymer ?
#
loop_
_entity_poly.entity_id
_entity_poly.type
_entity_poly.pdbx_seq_one_letter_code
_entity_poly.pdbx_strand_id
1 'polypeptide(L)'
;MQTDKLAQALERFVNTEDWEDARRTVEENKDLLSDRALSLLSENIEDYRRAQRDDVADYLEEHRELLERSRAVGIERAFEEAEQRARQTLDARRNQLQALRPQSPTPVQATVWQLLDSQSPEELDRVLKEHPELSRSEDALNYVDELMSRARQAGAKEAEQYLREYHELLRSFFELPPLMRALQEFMSVPTWDESRDVLRAHPEIMSPEALQTLSNLIDAAKSEADEATVKVLSAYRHVLERAQQVGPEQAIEEVKQTEMAH
;
A
#
# COMPACT_ATOMS: atom_id res chain seq x y z
N MET A 1 33.14 3.71 -13.57
CA MET A 1 33.43 2.26 -13.61
C MET A 1 33.49 1.59 -12.24
N GLN A 2 34.42 1.90 -11.31
CA GLN A 2 34.39 1.27 -9.96
C GLN A 2 33.22 1.75 -9.09
N THR A 3 32.86 3.04 -9.17
CA THR A 3 31.74 3.62 -8.42
C THR A 3 30.39 3.02 -8.85
N ASP A 4 30.19 2.77 -10.15
CA ASP A 4 28.96 2.17 -10.67
C ASP A 4 28.78 0.72 -10.20
N LYS A 5 29.87 -0.04 -10.06
CA LYS A 5 29.83 -1.42 -9.57
C LYS A 5 29.48 -1.51 -8.09
N LEU A 6 30.02 -0.61 -7.27
CA LEU A 6 29.69 -0.58 -5.84
C LEU A 6 28.24 -0.19 -5.60
N ALA A 7 27.74 0.83 -6.31
CA ALA A 7 26.34 1.25 -6.23
C ALA A 7 25.38 0.12 -6.65
N GLN A 8 25.67 -0.58 -7.75
CA GLN A 8 24.88 -1.74 -8.18
C GLN A 8 24.93 -2.90 -7.18
N ALA A 9 26.08 -3.16 -6.57
CA ALA A 9 26.20 -4.19 -5.55
C ALA A 9 25.39 -3.84 -4.29
N LEU A 10 25.38 -2.57 -3.88
CA LEU A 10 24.57 -2.07 -2.76
C LEU A 10 23.08 -2.18 -3.07
N GLU A 11 22.66 -1.73 -4.25
CA GLU A 11 21.28 -1.85 -4.71
C GLU A 11 20.82 -3.31 -4.74
N ARG A 12 21.66 -4.21 -5.28
CA ARG A 12 21.36 -5.65 -5.29
C ARG A 12 21.26 -6.22 -3.88
N PHE A 13 22.18 -5.86 -2.98
CA PHE A 13 22.20 -6.35 -1.60
C PHE A 13 20.97 -5.87 -0.82
N VAL A 14 20.57 -4.62 -0.98
CA VAL A 14 19.40 -4.06 -0.30
C VAL A 14 18.11 -4.67 -0.85
N ASN A 15 18.01 -4.92 -2.16
CA ASN A 15 16.78 -5.43 -2.78
C ASN A 15 16.66 -6.97 -2.84
N THR A 16 17.46 -7.73 -2.09
CA THR A 16 17.34 -9.20 -2.09
C THR A 16 16.09 -9.66 -1.35
N GLU A 17 15.40 -10.66 -1.90
CA GLU A 17 14.16 -11.22 -1.34
C GLU A 17 14.41 -12.18 -0.16
N ASP A 18 15.61 -12.74 -0.04
CA ASP A 18 15.98 -13.66 1.05
C ASP A 18 17.40 -13.44 1.60
N TRP A 19 17.59 -13.92 2.83
CA TRP A 19 18.84 -13.79 3.58
C TRP A 19 20.01 -14.57 2.97
N GLU A 20 19.75 -15.65 2.22
CA GLU A 20 20.81 -16.45 1.60
C GLU A 20 21.39 -15.74 0.39
N ASP A 21 20.53 -15.16 -0.45
CA ASP A 21 20.91 -14.35 -1.61
C ASP A 21 21.56 -13.03 -1.18
N ALA A 22 21.09 -12.42 -0.08
CA ALA A 22 21.75 -11.29 0.56
C ALA A 22 23.19 -11.66 0.96
N ARG A 23 23.37 -12.79 1.65
CA ARG A 23 24.69 -13.29 2.08
C ARG A 23 25.60 -13.54 0.87
N ARG A 24 25.09 -14.25 -0.14
CA ARG A 24 25.84 -14.55 -1.37
C ARG A 24 26.29 -13.27 -2.08
N THR A 25 25.45 -12.25 -2.11
CA THR A 25 25.78 -10.94 -2.70
C THR A 25 26.96 -10.28 -1.98
N VAL A 26 27.00 -10.33 -0.65
CA VAL A 26 28.13 -9.83 0.17
C VAL A 26 29.39 -10.69 -0.01
N GLU A 27 29.24 -12.00 -0.19
CA GLU A 27 30.36 -12.90 -0.45
C GLU A 27 31.02 -12.66 -1.80
N GLU A 28 30.22 -12.48 -2.85
CA GLU A 28 30.65 -12.19 -4.21
C GLU A 28 31.26 -10.78 -4.34
N ASN A 29 30.81 -9.82 -3.51
CA ASN A 29 31.20 -8.42 -3.60
C ASN A 29 31.77 -7.91 -2.27
N LYS A 30 33.01 -8.31 -1.95
CA LYS A 30 33.70 -7.90 -0.72
C LYS A 30 33.86 -6.38 -0.55
N ASP A 31 33.81 -5.62 -1.65
CA ASP A 31 33.81 -4.15 -1.62
C ASP A 31 32.60 -3.57 -0.84
N LEU A 32 31.52 -4.34 -0.64
CA LEU A 32 30.38 -3.98 0.22
C LEU A 32 30.76 -3.83 1.70
N LEU A 33 31.85 -4.47 2.15
CA LEU A 33 32.35 -4.37 3.53
C LEU A 33 33.37 -3.23 3.70
N SER A 34 33.63 -2.46 2.64
CA SER A 34 34.57 -1.34 2.68
C SER A 34 34.01 -0.15 3.45
N ASP A 35 34.90 0.67 4.03
CA ASP A 35 34.50 1.94 4.65
C ASP A 35 33.73 2.83 3.68
N ARG A 36 34.09 2.79 2.40
CA ARG A 36 33.40 3.54 1.34
C ARG A 36 31.94 3.11 1.19
N ALA A 37 31.66 1.81 1.22
CA ALA A 37 30.30 1.30 1.11
C ALA A 37 29.45 1.72 2.30
N LEU A 38 30.00 1.62 3.50
CA LEU A 38 29.34 2.03 4.74
C LEU A 38 29.09 3.54 4.79
N SER A 39 30.06 4.36 4.36
CA SER A 39 29.88 5.82 4.25
C SER A 39 28.79 6.18 3.26
N LEU A 40 28.73 5.52 2.10
CA LEU A 40 27.66 5.75 1.13
C LEU A 40 26.28 5.40 1.71
N LEU A 41 26.17 4.30 2.46
CA LEU A 41 24.91 3.97 3.15
C LEU A 41 24.55 5.02 4.20
N SER A 42 25.51 5.46 5.02
CA SER A 42 25.29 6.52 6.02
C SER A 42 24.81 7.83 5.39
N GLU A 43 25.42 8.26 4.28
CA GLU A 43 25.00 9.46 3.55
C GLU A 43 23.56 9.33 3.02
N ASN A 44 23.21 8.18 2.42
CA ASN A 44 21.84 7.92 1.95
C ASN A 44 20.82 7.91 3.09
N ILE A 45 21.15 7.28 4.23
CA ILE A 45 20.29 7.25 5.43
C ILE A 45 20.00 8.68 5.90
N GLU A 46 21.03 9.53 5.99
CA GLU A 46 20.85 10.93 6.39
C GLU A 46 19.99 11.71 5.39
N ASP A 47 20.17 11.49 4.08
CA ASP A 47 19.37 12.16 3.05
C ASP A 47 17.90 11.73 3.10
N TYR A 48 17.61 10.45 3.32
CA TYR A 48 16.24 9.96 3.52
C TYR A 48 15.60 10.53 4.79
N ARG A 49 16.34 10.61 5.90
CA ARG A 49 15.86 11.28 7.14
C ARG A 49 15.54 12.75 6.90
N ARG A 50 16.39 13.48 6.18
CA ARG A 50 16.14 14.89 5.83
C ARG A 50 14.90 15.05 4.93
N ALA A 51 14.65 14.07 4.08
CA ALA A 51 13.46 14.00 3.24
C ALA A 51 12.21 13.46 3.98
N GLN A 52 12.30 13.22 5.30
CA GLN A 52 11.23 12.66 6.13
C GLN A 52 10.73 11.29 5.65
N ARG A 53 11.64 10.50 5.09
CA ARG A 53 11.42 9.09 4.70
C ARG A 53 12.10 8.18 5.69
N ASP A 54 11.63 8.23 6.94
CA ASP A 54 12.23 7.52 8.06
C ASP A 54 12.10 5.99 7.91
N ASP A 55 11.05 5.52 7.26
CA ASP A 55 10.84 4.12 6.87
C ASP A 55 12.00 3.56 6.03
N VAL A 56 12.40 4.29 5.00
CA VAL A 56 13.51 3.90 4.12
C VAL A 56 14.85 4.03 4.85
N ALA A 57 14.99 5.07 5.69
CA ALA A 57 16.20 5.28 6.46
C ALA A 57 16.46 4.14 7.45
N ASP A 58 15.44 3.71 8.19
CA ASP A 58 15.54 2.64 9.17
C ASP A 58 15.83 1.30 8.48
N TYR A 59 15.16 1.02 7.35
CA TYR A 59 15.45 -0.15 6.51
C TYR A 59 16.91 -0.20 6.04
N LEU A 60 17.45 0.92 5.56
CA LEU A 60 18.86 0.98 5.15
C LEU A 60 19.83 0.90 6.33
N GLU A 61 19.43 1.38 7.51
CA GLU A 61 20.23 1.28 8.73
C GLU A 61 20.41 -0.17 9.17
N GLU A 62 19.36 -1.01 9.11
CA GLU A 62 19.46 -2.46 9.37
C GLU A 62 20.49 -3.15 8.45
N HIS A 63 20.46 -2.81 7.15
CA HIS A 63 21.38 -3.36 6.15
C HIS A 63 22.82 -2.90 6.41
N ARG A 64 23.02 -1.64 6.78
CA ARG A 64 24.33 -1.09 7.15
C ARG A 64 24.87 -1.78 8.40
N GLU A 65 24.07 -1.93 9.44
CA GLU A 65 24.46 -2.61 10.67
C GLU A 65 24.88 -4.06 10.40
N LEU A 66 24.20 -4.75 9.49
CA LEU A 66 24.57 -6.11 9.07
C LEU A 66 25.95 -6.15 8.39
N LEU A 67 26.25 -5.20 7.50
CA LEU A 67 27.56 -5.11 6.85
C LEU A 67 28.67 -4.76 7.86
N GLU A 68 28.42 -3.85 8.78
CA GLU A 68 29.35 -3.53 9.87
C GLU A 68 29.61 -4.75 10.75
N ARG A 69 28.56 -5.49 11.09
CA ARG A 69 28.66 -6.72 11.86
C ARG A 69 29.43 -7.79 11.09
N SER A 70 29.16 -7.94 9.80
CA SER A 70 29.87 -8.87 8.90
C SER A 70 31.37 -8.58 8.86
N ARG A 71 31.76 -7.31 8.92
CA ARG A 71 33.17 -6.90 9.03
C ARG A 71 33.78 -7.26 10.38
N ALA A 72 33.02 -7.13 11.47
CA ALA A 72 33.52 -7.36 12.83
C ALA A 72 33.66 -8.84 13.19
N VAL A 73 32.71 -9.69 12.77
CA VAL A 73 32.64 -11.09 13.20
C VAL A 73 32.67 -12.11 12.05
N GLY A 74 32.78 -11.65 10.81
CA GLY A 74 32.66 -12.46 9.60
C GLY A 74 31.23 -12.52 9.06
N ILE A 75 31.10 -12.70 7.74
CA ILE A 75 29.81 -12.70 7.03
C ILE A 75 28.87 -13.78 7.58
N GLU A 76 29.32 -15.04 7.61
CA GLU A 76 28.48 -16.17 8.03
C GLU A 76 27.81 -15.92 9.38
N ARG A 77 28.63 -15.62 10.40
CA ARG A 77 28.16 -15.39 11.75
C ARG A 77 27.25 -14.16 11.85
N ALA A 78 27.53 -13.09 11.11
CA ALA A 78 26.69 -11.89 11.15
C ALA A 78 25.29 -12.16 10.58
N PHE A 79 25.20 -12.94 9.50
CA PHE A 79 23.93 -13.35 8.91
C PHE A 79 23.17 -14.34 9.80
N GLU A 80 23.85 -15.31 10.43
CA GLU A 80 23.23 -16.18 11.44
C GLU A 80 22.66 -15.38 12.62
N GLU A 81 23.41 -14.40 13.14
CA GLU A 81 22.98 -13.51 14.22
C GLU A 81 21.79 -12.62 13.80
N ALA A 82 21.74 -12.19 12.53
CA ALA A 82 20.63 -11.39 11.99
C ALA A 82 19.36 -12.24 11.79
N GLU A 83 19.50 -13.43 11.20
CA GLU A 83 18.39 -14.36 11.02
C GLU A 83 17.78 -14.78 12.37
N GLN A 84 18.63 -15.06 13.37
CA GLN A 84 18.16 -15.37 14.72
C GLN A 84 17.38 -14.20 15.34
N ARG A 85 17.88 -12.97 15.18
CA ARG A 85 17.17 -11.75 15.65
C ARG A 85 15.84 -11.54 14.94
N ALA A 86 15.78 -11.75 13.62
CA ALA A 86 14.56 -11.67 12.85
C ALA A 86 13.52 -12.70 13.34
N ARG A 87 13.94 -13.96 13.55
CA ARG A 87 13.08 -15.02 14.10
C ARG A 87 12.56 -14.67 15.50
N GLN A 88 13.43 -14.16 16.38
CA GLN A 88 13.03 -13.73 17.73
C GLN A 88 12.01 -12.59 17.68
N THR A 89 12.19 -11.63 16.77
CA THR A 89 11.27 -10.50 16.59
C THR A 89 9.91 -10.99 16.10
N LEU A 90 9.89 -11.90 15.12
CA LEU A 90 8.67 -12.52 14.62
C LEU A 90 7.93 -13.32 15.70
N ASP A 91 8.66 -14.10 16.50
CA ASP A 91 8.08 -14.86 17.61
C ASP A 91 7.55 -13.95 18.72
N ALA A 92 8.28 -12.90 19.08
CA ALA A 92 7.84 -11.89 20.05
C ALA A 92 6.56 -11.19 19.57
N ARG A 93 6.55 -10.72 18.32
CA ARG A 93 5.38 -10.13 17.66
C ARG A 93 4.18 -11.09 17.71
N ARG A 94 4.36 -12.34 17.30
CA ARG A 94 3.28 -13.35 17.28
C ARG A 94 2.70 -13.56 18.69
N ASN A 95 3.55 -13.75 19.68
CA ASN A 95 3.13 -13.96 21.06
C ASN A 95 2.39 -12.74 21.63
N GLN A 96 2.89 -11.54 21.34
CA GLN A 96 2.26 -10.29 21.76
C GLN A 96 0.89 -10.08 21.11
N LEU A 97 0.78 -10.28 19.78
CA LEU A 97 -0.49 -10.20 19.08
C LEU A 97 -1.51 -11.22 19.62
N GLN A 98 -1.06 -12.46 19.86
CA GLN A 98 -1.92 -13.49 20.44
C GLN A 98 -2.44 -13.10 21.83
N ALA A 99 -1.65 -12.42 22.65
CA ALA A 99 -2.07 -11.91 23.95
C ALA A 99 -3.11 -10.78 23.86
N LEU A 100 -3.15 -10.04 22.73
CA LEU A 100 -4.13 -8.98 22.47
C LEU A 100 -5.44 -9.53 21.89
N ARG A 101 -5.47 -10.78 21.43
CA ARG A 101 -6.62 -11.39 20.77
C ARG A 101 -7.80 -11.51 21.77
N PRO A 102 -8.99 -10.98 21.43
CA PRO A 102 -10.15 -11.10 22.29
C PRO A 102 -10.62 -12.55 22.37
N GLN A 103 -11.14 -12.96 23.53
CA GLN A 103 -11.67 -14.32 23.73
C GLN A 103 -12.93 -14.59 22.90
N SER A 104 -13.73 -13.56 22.67
CA SER A 104 -14.96 -13.62 21.88
C SER A 104 -14.97 -12.45 20.87
N PRO A 105 -14.30 -12.59 19.72
CA PRO A 105 -14.29 -11.55 18.69
C PRO A 105 -15.69 -11.36 18.09
N THR A 106 -16.03 -10.12 17.77
CA THR A 106 -17.16 -9.84 16.87
C THR A 106 -16.83 -10.33 15.45
N PRO A 107 -17.82 -10.45 14.53
CA PRO A 107 -17.54 -10.86 13.15
C PRO A 107 -16.44 -10.03 12.48
N VAL A 108 -16.53 -8.69 12.55
CA VAL A 108 -15.51 -7.77 11.98
C VAL A 108 -14.14 -7.99 12.62
N GLN A 109 -14.07 -8.18 13.94
CA GLN A 109 -12.80 -8.44 14.63
C GLN A 109 -12.19 -9.77 14.20
N ALA A 110 -13.00 -10.82 14.05
CA ALA A 110 -12.54 -12.13 13.59
C ALA A 110 -11.91 -12.03 12.20
N THR A 111 -12.53 -11.24 11.32
CA THR A 111 -12.03 -10.99 9.96
C THR A 111 -10.73 -10.17 9.96
N VAL A 112 -10.61 -9.14 10.81
CA VAL A 112 -9.34 -8.42 10.99
C VAL A 112 -8.23 -9.37 11.48
N TRP A 113 -8.55 -10.30 12.38
CA TRP A 113 -7.58 -11.31 12.83
C TRP A 113 -7.20 -12.31 11.75
N GLN A 114 -8.12 -12.72 10.87
CA GLN A 114 -7.78 -13.54 9.70
C GLN A 114 -6.82 -12.82 8.75
N LEU A 115 -7.02 -11.51 8.56
CA LEU A 115 -6.15 -10.70 7.73
C LEU A 115 -4.76 -10.50 8.37
N LEU A 116 -4.70 -10.28 9.70
CA LEU A 116 -3.45 -10.21 10.46
C LEU A 116 -2.68 -11.55 10.51
N ASP A 117 -3.41 -12.67 10.46
CA ASP A 117 -2.86 -14.04 10.45
C ASP A 117 -2.39 -14.47 9.03
N SER A 118 -2.71 -13.69 7.99
CA SER A 118 -2.32 -13.99 6.59
C SER A 118 -0.81 -13.90 6.40
N GLN A 119 -0.22 -14.90 5.75
CA GLN A 119 1.24 -15.02 5.59
C GLN A 119 1.72 -14.75 4.17
N SER A 120 0.79 -14.48 3.24
CA SER A 120 1.11 -14.25 1.83
C SER A 120 0.19 -13.19 1.21
N PRO A 121 0.65 -12.49 0.16
CA PRO A 121 -0.18 -11.58 -0.61
C PRO A 121 -1.45 -12.23 -1.18
N GLU A 122 -1.38 -13.51 -1.58
CA GLU A 122 -2.52 -14.25 -2.12
C GLU A 122 -3.57 -14.60 -1.06
N GLU A 123 -3.14 -14.89 0.17
CA GLU A 123 -4.06 -15.04 1.31
C GLU A 123 -4.72 -13.72 1.66
N LEU A 124 -3.95 -12.64 1.66
CA LEU A 124 -4.45 -11.30 1.91
C LEU A 124 -5.52 -10.91 0.87
N ASP A 125 -5.24 -11.10 -0.43
CA ASP A 125 -6.21 -10.85 -1.51
C ASP A 125 -7.46 -11.73 -1.40
N ARG A 126 -7.30 -13.00 -1.01
CA ARG A 126 -8.43 -13.91 -0.77
C ARG A 126 -9.33 -13.43 0.36
N VAL A 127 -8.75 -13.07 1.52
CA VAL A 127 -9.50 -12.58 2.68
C VAL A 127 -10.22 -11.28 2.33
N LEU A 128 -9.56 -10.36 1.61
CA LEU A 128 -10.20 -9.11 1.15
C LEU A 128 -11.35 -9.35 0.17
N LYS A 129 -11.24 -10.36 -0.71
CA LYS A 129 -12.33 -10.76 -1.62
C LYS A 129 -13.51 -11.41 -0.90
N GLU A 130 -13.22 -12.27 0.07
CA GLU A 130 -14.25 -12.96 0.86
C GLU A 130 -14.96 -12.03 1.86
N HIS A 131 -14.30 -10.93 2.24
CA HIS A 131 -14.78 -9.97 3.21
C HIS A 131 -14.72 -8.52 2.72
N PRO A 132 -15.51 -8.15 1.69
CA PRO A 132 -15.55 -6.78 1.18
C PRO A 132 -16.06 -5.77 2.22
N GLU A 133 -16.71 -6.23 3.30
CA GLU A 133 -17.06 -5.41 4.47
C GLU A 133 -15.85 -4.82 5.18
N LEU A 134 -14.68 -5.47 5.12
CA LEU A 134 -13.44 -4.89 5.61
C LEU A 134 -13.14 -3.61 4.84
N SER A 135 -13.21 -3.66 3.50
CA SER A 135 -12.92 -2.55 2.58
C SER A 135 -13.93 -1.38 2.65
N ARG A 136 -15.10 -1.58 3.28
CA ARG A 136 -16.20 -0.62 3.31
C ARG A 136 -16.54 -0.09 4.71
N SER A 137 -15.99 -0.68 5.77
CA SER A 137 -16.33 -0.32 7.14
C SER A 137 -15.16 0.37 7.86
N GLU A 138 -15.41 1.59 8.34
CA GLU A 138 -14.51 2.28 9.28
C GLU A 138 -14.27 1.47 10.57
N ASP A 139 -15.15 0.52 10.90
CA ASP A 139 -15.03 -0.33 12.09
C ASP A 139 -13.74 -1.17 12.10
N ALA A 140 -13.25 -1.59 10.92
CA ALA A 140 -12.02 -2.37 10.82
C ALA A 140 -10.79 -1.51 11.18
N LEU A 141 -10.73 -0.28 10.66
CA LEU A 141 -9.66 0.69 10.98
C LEU A 141 -9.73 1.10 12.46
N ASN A 142 -10.91 1.44 12.95
CA ASN A 142 -11.14 1.77 14.37
C ASN A 142 -10.70 0.63 15.30
N TYR A 143 -10.94 -0.63 14.90
CA TYR A 143 -10.49 -1.77 15.69
C TYR A 143 -8.97 -1.94 15.67
N VAL A 144 -8.29 -1.69 14.55
CA VAL A 144 -6.82 -1.69 14.48
C VAL A 144 -6.23 -0.56 15.35
N ASP A 145 -6.84 0.62 15.37
CA ASP A 145 -6.47 1.71 16.28
C ASP A 145 -6.60 1.32 17.76
N GLU A 146 -7.70 0.66 18.12
CA GLU A 146 -7.87 0.10 19.46
C GLU A 146 -6.79 -0.92 19.80
N LEU A 147 -6.44 -1.82 18.87
CA LEU A 147 -5.38 -2.81 19.07
C LEU A 147 -4.03 -2.14 19.29
N MET A 148 -3.70 -1.09 18.51
CA MET A 148 -2.47 -0.31 18.71
C MET A 148 -2.43 0.33 20.10
N SER A 149 -3.56 0.90 20.56
CA SER A 149 -3.65 1.48 21.90
C SER A 149 -3.45 0.43 23.01
N ARG A 150 -4.03 -0.77 22.84
CA ARG A 150 -3.85 -1.89 23.79
C ARG A 150 -2.42 -2.42 23.77
N ALA A 151 -1.81 -2.55 22.60
CA ALA A 151 -0.41 -2.95 22.46
C ALA A 151 0.52 -2.00 23.21
N ARG A 152 0.31 -0.68 23.04
CA ARG A 152 1.06 0.36 23.75
C ARG A 152 0.90 0.26 25.27
N GLN A 153 -0.33 0.08 25.75
CA GLN A 153 -0.62 -0.06 27.19
C GLN A 153 -0.01 -1.34 27.79
N ALA A 154 0.04 -2.42 27.03
CA ALA A 154 0.65 -3.68 27.42
C ALA A 154 2.18 -3.69 27.32
N GLY A 155 2.79 -2.63 26.77
CA GLY A 155 4.23 -2.58 26.48
C GLY A 155 4.66 -3.54 25.37
N ALA A 156 3.73 -3.97 24.52
CA ALA A 156 3.95 -4.90 23.42
C ALA A 156 4.48 -4.17 22.18
N LYS A 157 5.77 -3.83 22.21
CA LYS A 157 6.40 -2.95 21.21
C LYS A 157 6.37 -3.52 19.79
N GLU A 158 6.69 -4.80 19.65
CA GLU A 158 6.76 -5.49 18.36
C GLU A 158 5.36 -5.62 17.73
N ALA A 159 4.34 -5.88 18.55
CA ALA A 159 2.95 -5.87 18.09
C ALA A 159 2.48 -4.45 17.73
N GLU A 160 2.82 -3.41 18.52
CA GLU A 160 2.47 -2.02 18.20
C GLU A 160 3.07 -1.57 16.87
N GLN A 161 4.35 -1.86 16.64
CA GLN A 161 5.04 -1.53 15.40
C GLN A 161 4.37 -2.23 14.21
N TYR A 162 4.16 -3.54 14.31
CA TYR A 162 3.51 -4.30 13.25
C TYR A 162 2.09 -3.79 12.93
N LEU A 163 1.29 -3.50 13.96
CA LEU A 163 -0.06 -2.97 13.78
C LEU A 163 -0.05 -1.59 13.11
N ARG A 164 0.98 -0.77 13.33
CA ARG A 164 1.14 0.53 12.67
C ARG A 164 1.44 0.38 11.19
N GLU A 165 2.45 -0.43 10.84
CA GLU A 165 2.82 -0.72 9.45
C GLU A 165 1.62 -1.30 8.70
N TYR A 166 0.91 -2.23 9.35
CA TYR A 166 -0.29 -2.83 8.82
C TYR A 166 -1.45 -1.84 8.67
N HIS A 167 -1.63 -0.92 9.62
CA HIS A 167 -2.63 0.15 9.53
C HIS A 167 -2.33 1.09 8.36
N GLU A 168 -1.08 1.45 8.12
CA GLU A 168 -0.66 2.26 6.96
C GLU A 168 -0.90 1.53 5.63
N LEU A 169 -0.53 0.25 5.57
CA LEU A 169 -0.79 -0.58 4.40
C LEU A 169 -2.28 -0.67 4.12
N LEU A 170 -3.09 -1.03 5.13
CA LEU A 170 -4.54 -1.04 5.02
C LEU A 170 -5.05 0.31 4.54
N ARG A 171 -4.63 1.40 5.17
CA ARG A 171 -5.03 2.75 4.77
C ARG A 171 -4.70 3.03 3.31
N SER A 172 -3.57 2.57 2.77
CA SER A 172 -3.25 2.70 1.34
C SER A 172 -4.18 1.90 0.42
N PHE A 173 -4.71 0.75 0.89
CA PHE A 173 -5.76 -0.01 0.19
C PHE A 173 -7.14 0.67 0.31
N PHE A 174 -7.40 1.36 1.42
CA PHE A 174 -8.67 2.08 1.68
C PHE A 174 -8.73 3.46 1.03
N GLU A 175 -7.59 4.15 0.89
CA GLU A 175 -7.52 5.40 0.16
C GLU A 175 -7.64 5.09 -1.33
N LEU A 176 -8.88 5.18 -1.84
CA LEU A 176 -9.14 5.15 -3.28
C LEU A 176 -8.10 6.03 -4.00
N PRO A 177 -7.43 5.50 -5.04
CA PRO A 177 -6.52 6.30 -5.85
C PRO A 177 -7.19 7.64 -6.20
N PRO A 178 -6.47 8.78 -6.24
CA PRO A 178 -7.07 10.09 -6.44
C PRO A 178 -8.08 10.13 -7.60
N LEU A 179 -7.77 9.42 -8.69
CA LEU A 179 -8.65 9.24 -9.84
C LEU A 179 -9.98 8.51 -9.48
N MET A 180 -9.92 7.42 -8.73
CA MET A 180 -11.12 6.69 -8.29
C MET A 180 -11.98 7.50 -7.32
N ARG A 181 -11.34 8.30 -6.45
CA ARG A 181 -12.06 9.22 -5.56
C ARG A 181 -12.80 10.29 -6.36
N ALA A 182 -12.12 10.92 -7.32
CA ALA A 182 -12.73 11.92 -8.17
C ALA A 182 -13.85 11.34 -9.07
N LEU A 183 -13.68 10.12 -9.60
CA LEU A 183 -14.74 9.42 -10.32
C LEU A 183 -15.95 9.11 -9.42
N GLN A 184 -15.72 8.67 -8.18
CA GLN A 184 -16.81 8.45 -7.24
C GLN A 184 -17.53 9.74 -6.88
N GLU A 185 -16.80 10.82 -6.60
CA GLU A 185 -17.38 12.13 -6.32
C GLU A 185 -18.26 12.59 -7.50
N PHE A 186 -17.75 12.45 -8.73
CA PHE A 186 -18.49 12.77 -9.95
C PHE A 186 -19.77 11.93 -10.13
N MET A 187 -19.76 10.64 -9.76
CA MET A 187 -20.93 9.77 -9.87
C MET A 187 -21.91 9.90 -8.69
N SER A 188 -21.46 10.48 -7.57
CA SER A 188 -22.24 10.56 -6.31
C SER A 188 -23.00 11.87 -6.16
N VAL A 189 -22.61 12.91 -6.89
CA VAL A 189 -23.32 14.19 -6.85
C VAL A 189 -24.74 14.02 -7.41
N PRO A 190 -25.75 14.62 -6.76
CA PRO A 190 -27.16 14.40 -7.10
C PRO A 190 -27.59 15.10 -8.41
N THR A 191 -26.78 16.02 -8.94
CA THR A 191 -27.14 16.80 -10.13
C THR A 191 -25.99 16.89 -11.13
N TRP A 192 -26.34 16.99 -12.41
CA TRP A 192 -25.39 17.25 -13.49
C TRP A 192 -24.70 18.62 -13.34
N ASP A 193 -25.38 19.61 -12.75
CA ASP A 193 -24.77 20.92 -12.47
C ASP A 193 -23.65 20.84 -11.42
N GLU A 194 -23.80 20.00 -10.39
CA GLU A 194 -22.73 19.71 -9.44
C GLU A 194 -21.63 18.85 -10.08
N SER A 195 -22.00 17.93 -10.97
CA SER A 195 -21.05 17.12 -11.74
C SER A 195 -20.11 17.97 -12.59
N ARG A 196 -20.59 19.11 -13.11
CA ARG A 196 -19.77 20.10 -13.82
C ARG A 196 -18.67 20.68 -12.92
N ASP A 197 -18.99 20.99 -11.67
CA ASP A 197 -18.03 21.60 -10.75
C ASP A 197 -16.97 20.56 -10.33
N VAL A 198 -17.34 19.29 -10.19
CA VAL A 198 -16.39 18.19 -10.01
C VAL A 198 -15.47 18.03 -11.23
N LEU A 199 -16.01 18.08 -12.45
CA LEU A 199 -15.19 18.03 -13.69
C LEU A 199 -14.17 19.17 -13.80
N ARG A 200 -14.49 20.35 -13.26
CA ARG A 200 -13.55 21.48 -13.22
C ARG A 200 -12.47 21.31 -12.16
N ALA A 201 -12.84 20.79 -11.00
CA ALA A 201 -11.93 20.56 -9.88
C ALA A 201 -10.96 19.41 -10.18
N HIS A 202 -11.40 18.41 -10.96
CA HIS A 202 -10.67 17.17 -11.23
C HIS A 202 -10.50 16.91 -12.72
N PRO A 203 -9.66 17.66 -13.46
CA PRO A 203 -9.44 17.42 -14.88
C PRO A 203 -8.92 16.02 -15.20
N GLU A 204 -8.29 15.33 -14.23
CA GLU A 204 -7.83 13.95 -14.33
C GLU A 204 -8.96 12.94 -14.62
N ILE A 205 -10.23 13.24 -14.33
CA ILE A 205 -11.34 12.32 -14.64
C ILE A 205 -11.70 12.30 -16.12
N MET A 206 -11.21 13.25 -16.91
CA MET A 206 -11.37 13.25 -18.38
C MET A 206 -10.17 12.59 -19.10
N SER A 207 -9.27 11.96 -18.34
CA SER A 207 -8.11 11.26 -18.88
C SER A 207 -8.50 9.95 -19.60
N PRO A 208 -7.67 9.47 -20.54
CA PRO A 208 -7.83 8.12 -21.12
C PRO A 208 -7.87 7.03 -20.06
N GLU A 209 -7.11 7.17 -18.98
CA GLU A 209 -7.07 6.24 -17.85
C GLU A 209 -8.44 6.16 -17.15
N ALA A 210 -9.09 7.32 -16.89
CA ALA A 210 -10.42 7.38 -16.30
C ALA A 210 -11.49 6.68 -17.16
N LEU A 211 -11.46 6.92 -18.46
CA LEU A 211 -12.37 6.31 -19.42
C LEU A 211 -12.17 4.79 -19.50
N GLN A 212 -10.91 4.33 -19.45
CA GLN A 212 -10.60 2.90 -19.42
C GLN A 212 -11.09 2.25 -18.12
N THR A 213 -10.95 2.93 -16.98
CA THR A 213 -11.48 2.44 -15.70
C THR A 213 -13.00 2.27 -15.74
N LEU A 214 -13.74 3.25 -16.27
CA LEU A 214 -15.19 3.11 -16.44
C LEU A 214 -15.57 2.01 -17.43
N SER A 215 -14.82 1.83 -18.52
CA SER A 215 -15.00 0.71 -19.44
C SER A 215 -14.87 -0.63 -18.73
N ASN A 216 -13.85 -0.80 -17.88
CA ASN A 216 -13.65 -2.03 -17.11
C ASN A 216 -14.81 -2.27 -16.13
N LEU A 217 -15.31 -1.23 -15.47
CA LEU A 217 -16.46 -1.33 -14.56
C LEU A 217 -17.75 -1.70 -15.29
N ILE A 218 -17.96 -1.16 -16.49
CA ILE A 218 -19.10 -1.52 -17.37
C ILE A 218 -19.01 -2.99 -17.76
N ASP A 219 -17.84 -3.48 -18.14
CA ASP A 219 -17.66 -4.87 -18.56
C ASP A 219 -17.82 -5.84 -17.38
N ALA A 220 -17.39 -5.45 -16.17
CA ALA A 220 -17.68 -6.20 -14.95
C ALA A 220 -19.20 -6.27 -14.67
N ALA A 221 -19.91 -5.14 -14.73
CA ALA A 221 -21.37 -5.12 -14.53
C ALA A 221 -22.13 -5.96 -15.58
N LYS A 222 -21.67 -5.98 -16.84
CA LYS A 222 -22.21 -6.88 -17.87
C LYS A 222 -22.01 -8.35 -17.52
N SER A 223 -20.84 -8.70 -16.97
CA SER A 223 -20.53 -10.08 -16.58
C SER A 223 -21.42 -10.57 -15.43
N GLU A 224 -21.87 -9.65 -14.57
CA GLU A 224 -22.80 -9.90 -13.46
C GLU A 224 -24.28 -9.78 -13.87
N ALA A 225 -24.56 -9.49 -15.15
CA ALA A 225 -25.91 -9.24 -15.70
C ALA A 225 -26.67 -8.07 -15.00
N ASP A 226 -25.94 -7.08 -14.46
CA ASP A 226 -26.51 -5.88 -13.85
C ASP A 226 -26.75 -4.78 -14.89
N GLU A 227 -27.86 -4.90 -15.63
CA GLU A 227 -28.23 -3.95 -16.69
C GLU A 227 -28.44 -2.51 -16.19
N ALA A 228 -28.88 -2.35 -14.94
CA ALA A 228 -29.10 -1.03 -14.36
C ALA A 228 -27.76 -0.31 -14.17
N THR A 229 -26.77 -0.98 -13.58
CA THR A 229 -25.42 -0.45 -13.38
C THR A 229 -24.73 -0.19 -14.72
N VAL A 230 -24.88 -1.09 -15.71
CA VAL A 230 -24.34 -0.88 -17.06
C VAL A 230 -24.87 0.41 -17.68
N LYS A 231 -26.17 0.68 -17.58
CA LYS A 231 -26.79 1.88 -18.14
C LYS A 231 -26.27 3.16 -17.47
N VAL A 232 -26.19 3.16 -16.14
CA VAL A 232 -25.72 4.31 -15.35
C VAL A 232 -24.25 4.62 -15.67
N LEU A 233 -23.36 3.61 -15.61
CA LEU A 233 -21.94 3.80 -15.89
C LEU A 233 -21.69 4.22 -17.35
N SER A 234 -22.48 3.71 -18.29
CA SER A 234 -22.38 4.10 -19.70
C SER A 234 -22.75 5.58 -19.92
N ALA A 235 -23.74 6.09 -19.19
CA ALA A 235 -24.13 7.50 -19.25
C ALA A 235 -22.99 8.39 -18.72
N TYR A 236 -22.43 8.08 -17.54
CA TYR A 236 -21.29 8.81 -17.00
C TYR A 236 -20.06 8.77 -17.92
N ARG A 237 -19.72 7.60 -18.47
CA ARG A 237 -18.63 7.47 -19.44
C ARG A 237 -18.85 8.35 -20.68
N HIS A 238 -20.08 8.40 -21.19
CA HIS A 238 -20.41 9.26 -22.33
C HIS A 238 -20.20 10.75 -21.99
N VAL A 239 -20.62 11.19 -20.79
CA VAL A 239 -20.39 12.57 -20.34
C VAL A 239 -18.91 12.90 -20.31
N LEU A 240 -18.07 12.01 -19.79
CA LEU A 240 -16.62 12.21 -19.74
C LEU A 240 -15.98 12.25 -21.14
N GLU A 241 -16.41 11.37 -22.06
CA GLU A 241 -15.96 11.39 -23.46
C GLU A 241 -16.33 12.71 -24.15
N ARG A 242 -17.54 13.23 -23.90
CA ARG A 242 -17.97 14.53 -24.43
C ARG A 242 -17.19 15.67 -23.77
N ALA A 243 -17.00 15.63 -22.46
CA ALA A 243 -16.26 16.66 -21.73
C ALA A 243 -14.80 16.78 -22.22
N GLN A 244 -14.18 15.66 -22.59
CA GLN A 244 -12.86 15.65 -23.21
C GLN A 244 -12.85 16.35 -24.59
N GLN A 245 -13.93 16.27 -25.36
CA GLN A 245 -14.01 16.81 -26.72
C GLN A 245 -14.43 18.29 -26.76
N VAL A 246 -15.40 18.67 -25.93
CA VAL A 246 -16.05 19.99 -25.99
C VAL A 246 -15.93 20.81 -24.70
N GLY A 247 -15.25 20.27 -23.68
CA GLY A 247 -15.18 20.87 -22.35
C GLY A 247 -16.35 20.50 -21.44
N PRO A 248 -16.18 20.62 -20.11
CA PRO A 248 -17.16 20.14 -19.13
C PRO A 248 -18.47 20.93 -19.15
N GLU A 249 -18.43 22.23 -19.48
CA GLU A 249 -19.64 23.06 -19.59
C GLU A 249 -20.57 22.57 -20.69
N GLN A 250 -20.01 22.36 -21.88
CA GLN A 250 -20.82 22.00 -23.04
C GLN A 250 -21.31 20.55 -22.95
N ALA A 251 -20.49 19.63 -22.43
CA ALA A 251 -20.88 18.23 -22.26
C ALA A 251 -22.06 18.05 -21.31
N ILE A 252 -22.07 18.77 -20.17
CA ILE A 252 -23.16 18.70 -19.19
C ILE A 252 -24.47 19.29 -19.74
N GLU A 253 -24.40 20.39 -20.51
CA GLU A 253 -25.61 20.96 -21.12
C GLU A 253 -26.19 20.08 -22.23
N GLU A 254 -25.35 19.39 -23.01
CA GLU A 254 -25.81 18.40 -23.99
C GLU A 254 -26.57 17.25 -23.31
N VAL A 255 -26.09 16.78 -22.17
CA VAL A 255 -26.73 15.70 -21.39
C VAL A 255 -28.07 16.15 -20.81
N LYS A 256 -28.12 17.34 -20.19
CA LYS A 256 -29.36 17.91 -19.64
C LYS A 256 -30.44 18.10 -20.71
N GLN A 257 -30.06 18.57 -21.91
CA GLN A 257 -31.00 18.71 -23.03
C GLN A 257 -31.55 17.36 -23.51
N THR A 258 -30.74 16.31 -23.43
CA THR A 258 -31.15 14.96 -23.82
C THR A 258 -32.10 14.32 -22.81
N GLU A 259 -31.86 14.53 -21.51
CA GLU A 259 -32.77 14.07 -20.44
C GLU A 259 -34.10 14.83 -20.40
N MET A 260 -34.12 16.12 -20.74
CA MET A 260 -35.35 16.91 -20.83
C MET A 260 -36.21 16.60 -22.06
N ALA A 261 -35.66 15.91 -23.05
CA ALA A 261 -36.35 15.53 -24.28
C ALA A 261 -37.02 14.15 -24.22
N HIS A 262 -36.94 13.45 -23.08
CA HIS A 262 -37.56 12.14 -22.80
C HIS A 262 -38.53 12.25 -21.63
#